data_AF-A0A3S0K2C8-F1
#
_entry.id   AF-A0A3S0K2C8-F1
#
_cell.length_a   1.000
_cell.length_b   1.000
_cell.length_c   1.000
_cell.angle_alpha   90.00
_cell.angle_beta   90.00
_cell.angle_gamma   90.00
#
_symmetry.space_group_name_H-M   'P 1'
#
loop_
_entity.id
_entity.type
_entity.pdbx_description
1 polymer ?
#
loop_
_entity_poly.entity_id
_entity_poly.type
_entity_poly.pdbx_seq_one_letter_code
_entity_poly.pdbx_strand_id
1 'polypeptide(L)'
;MIRKILLGARKYIREWSKADLHEFNKFIINKILRHLFKFDNILPFGIVFVLLALSVQSMSSAYIFIPQSNIPAFATFIVIQLAMAVLVLLIYPFIIIIVFNYIGYRLPFIVPQVFLPVKLTLLLLTFYGFIHYISPTTVQISEQLQIVFVWCTLYFMLMNFYLAYKHHRHPLKQSGFRALIAVVFFILISKPFSAVLYHTSEHISYLEINAKQFIPLTSCKLISGAIPGVSQTNSNLTINHPEYLERADNGCYLYGNTIRLGFASDYVIVFKKNLKSISESGEQVNYYARLNCYSGNCFVEDNIRRKNNLDLNAEAISRGK
;
A
#
# COMPACT_ATOMS: atom_id res chain seq x y z
N MET A 1 -36.61 -8.09 -13.85
CA MET A 1 -35.56 -7.83 -12.84
C MET A 1 -35.23 -6.33 -12.74
N ILE A 2 -34.83 -5.68 -13.84
CA ILE A 2 -34.46 -4.25 -13.92
C ILE A 2 -35.54 -3.29 -13.38
N ARG A 3 -36.83 -3.50 -13.72
CA ARG A 3 -37.94 -2.67 -13.23
C ARG A 3 -38.10 -2.66 -11.70
N LYS A 4 -37.85 -3.80 -11.03
CA LYS A 4 -37.87 -3.90 -9.56
C LYS A 4 -36.69 -3.14 -8.92
N ILE A 5 -35.53 -3.16 -9.56
CA ILE A 5 -34.32 -2.42 -9.13
C ILE A 5 -34.56 -0.90 -9.22
N LEU A 6 -35.11 -0.42 -10.35
CA LEU A 6 -35.45 1.00 -10.55
C LEU A 6 -36.48 1.53 -9.54
N LEU A 7 -37.53 0.75 -9.26
CA LEU A 7 -38.52 1.10 -8.23
C LEU A 7 -37.87 1.16 -6.84
N GLY A 8 -36.99 0.21 -6.53
CA GLY A 8 -36.19 0.21 -5.30
C GLY A 8 -35.30 1.44 -5.18
N ALA A 9 -34.64 1.85 -6.28
CA ALA A 9 -33.76 3.02 -6.32
C ALA A 9 -34.55 4.33 -6.08
N ARG A 10 -35.71 4.52 -6.73
CA ARG A 10 -36.54 5.71 -6.52
C ARG A 10 -37.02 5.83 -5.07
N LYS A 11 -37.44 4.71 -4.46
CA LYS A 11 -37.84 4.67 -3.05
C LYS A 11 -36.67 5.03 -2.13
N TYR A 12 -35.49 4.45 -2.40
CA TYR A 12 -34.28 4.70 -1.64
C TYR A 12 -33.85 6.17 -1.68
N ILE A 13 -33.85 6.81 -2.88
CA ILE A 13 -33.51 8.22 -3.06
C ILE A 13 -34.45 9.13 -2.23
N ARG A 14 -35.75 8.82 -2.21
CA ARG A 14 -36.74 9.59 -1.44
C ARG A 14 -36.59 9.43 0.08
N GLU A 15 -36.23 8.24 0.54
CA GLU A 15 -35.95 7.99 1.97
C GLU A 15 -34.67 8.71 2.40
N TRP A 16 -33.64 8.65 1.56
CA TRP A 16 -32.35 9.27 1.83
C TRP A 16 -32.41 10.81 1.81
N SER A 17 -33.15 11.41 0.88
CA SER A 17 -33.32 12.87 0.86
C SER A 17 -34.04 13.43 2.11
N LYS A 18 -34.76 12.57 2.84
CA LYS A 18 -35.45 12.89 4.09
C LYS A 18 -34.72 12.38 5.34
N ALA A 19 -33.51 11.85 5.19
CA ALA A 19 -32.73 11.32 6.31
C ALA A 19 -32.21 12.47 7.20
N ASP A 20 -32.48 12.39 8.50
CA ASP A 20 -31.90 13.31 9.48
C ASP A 20 -30.40 13.02 9.64
N LEU A 21 -29.59 14.05 9.38
CA LEU A 21 -28.13 14.01 9.44
C LEU A 21 -27.58 13.84 10.85
N HIS A 22 -28.25 14.43 11.84
CA HIS A 22 -27.84 14.37 13.23
C HIS A 22 -28.10 12.98 13.81
N GLU A 23 -29.28 12.40 13.54
CA GLU A 23 -29.56 11.00 13.89
C GLU A 23 -28.64 10.03 13.15
N PHE A 24 -28.31 10.32 11.88
CA PHE A 24 -27.37 9.50 11.12
C PHE A 24 -25.96 9.50 11.76
N ASN A 25 -25.46 10.65 12.20
CA ASN A 25 -24.19 10.73 12.94
C ASN A 25 -24.24 9.95 14.26
N LYS A 26 -25.34 10.08 15.03
CA LYS A 26 -25.53 9.28 16.26
C LYS A 26 -25.50 7.78 15.96
N PHE A 27 -26.12 7.35 14.88
CA PHE A 27 -26.09 5.97 14.42
C PHE A 27 -24.66 5.51 14.08
N ILE A 28 -23.92 6.30 13.30
CA ILE A 28 -22.53 5.98 12.95
C ILE A 28 -21.68 5.80 14.21
N ILE A 29 -21.73 6.75 15.15
CA ILE A 29 -20.89 6.70 16.35
C ILE A 29 -21.28 5.54 17.27
N ASN A 30 -22.57 5.44 17.61
CA ASN A 30 -23.01 4.54 18.68
C ASN A 30 -23.21 3.10 18.22
N LYS A 31 -23.51 2.87 16.94
CA LYS A 31 -23.85 1.55 16.40
C LYS A 31 -22.83 1.02 15.40
N ILE A 32 -22.22 1.88 14.58
CA ILE A 32 -21.25 1.44 13.57
C ILE A 32 -19.86 1.41 14.16
N LEU A 33 -19.27 2.56 14.52
CA LEU A 33 -17.88 2.64 14.99
C LEU A 33 -17.66 1.80 16.26
N ARG A 34 -18.59 1.87 17.22
CA ARG A 34 -18.52 1.08 18.45
C ARG A 34 -18.51 -0.44 18.22
N HIS A 35 -19.16 -0.94 17.16
CA HIS A 35 -19.19 -2.36 16.83
C HIS A 35 -18.06 -2.76 15.88
N LEU A 36 -17.70 -1.90 14.91
CA LEU A 36 -16.59 -2.15 14.00
C LEU A 36 -15.27 -2.21 14.75
N PHE A 37 -14.95 -1.26 15.64
CA PHE A 37 -13.67 -1.28 16.38
C PHE A 37 -13.58 -2.33 17.48
N LYS A 38 -14.55 -3.24 17.61
CA LYS A 38 -14.34 -4.44 18.42
C LYS A 38 -13.39 -5.36 17.68
N PHE A 39 -12.28 -5.70 18.34
CA PHE A 39 -11.21 -6.52 17.78
C PHE A 39 -11.74 -7.81 17.14
N ASP A 40 -12.68 -8.49 17.80
CA ASP A 40 -13.32 -9.73 17.33
C ASP A 40 -14.00 -9.60 15.95
N ASN A 41 -14.45 -8.40 15.58
CA ASN A 41 -15.16 -8.15 14.33
C ASN A 41 -14.23 -7.74 13.18
N ILE A 42 -13.10 -7.09 13.45
CA ILE A 42 -12.15 -6.64 12.42
C ILE A 42 -11.21 -7.76 12.00
N LEU A 43 -10.77 -8.58 12.97
CA LEU A 43 -9.70 -9.56 12.77
C LEU A 43 -9.95 -10.51 11.58
N PRO A 44 -11.14 -11.14 11.42
CA PRO A 44 -11.34 -12.12 10.34
C PRO A 44 -11.28 -11.48 8.95
N PHE A 45 -11.84 -10.29 8.78
CA PHE A 45 -11.82 -9.56 7.51
C PHE A 45 -10.42 -9.02 7.22
N GLY A 46 -9.73 -8.49 8.23
CA GLY A 46 -8.36 -8.02 8.11
C GLY A 46 -7.42 -9.11 7.60
N ILE A 47 -7.52 -10.33 8.16
CA ILE A 47 -6.68 -11.47 7.76
C ILE A 47 -6.91 -11.84 6.28
N VAL A 48 -8.17 -11.96 5.83
CA VAL A 48 -8.47 -12.35 4.43
C VAL A 48 -7.92 -11.33 3.44
N PHE A 49 -8.11 -10.04 3.71
CA PHE A 49 -7.60 -8.99 2.83
C PHE A 49 -6.07 -8.88 2.88
N VAL A 50 -5.45 -9.11 4.05
CA VAL A 50 -3.99 -9.19 4.19
C VAL A 50 -3.43 -10.36 3.39
N LEU A 51 -4.04 -11.55 3.45
CA LEU A 51 -3.59 -12.71 2.68
C LEU A 51 -3.68 -12.47 1.17
N LEU A 52 -4.78 -11.87 0.70
CA LEU A 52 -4.94 -11.46 -0.69
C LEU A 52 -3.86 -10.45 -1.11
N ALA A 53 -3.63 -9.43 -0.28
CA ALA A 53 -2.66 -8.39 -0.59
C ALA A 53 -1.21 -8.90 -0.55
N LEU A 54 -0.85 -9.74 0.42
CA LEU A 54 0.46 -10.40 0.47
C LEU A 54 0.67 -11.30 -0.75
N SER A 55 -0.38 -11.99 -1.22
CA SER A 55 -0.32 -12.79 -2.45
C SER A 55 -0.06 -11.90 -3.67
N VAL A 56 -0.78 -10.78 -3.79
CA VAL A 56 -0.58 -9.81 -4.88
C VAL A 56 0.81 -9.16 -4.81
N GLN A 57 1.27 -8.77 -3.62
CA GLN A 57 2.62 -8.23 -3.39
C GLN A 57 3.70 -9.25 -3.78
N SER A 58 3.52 -10.51 -3.38
CA SER A 58 4.43 -11.61 -3.74
C SER A 58 4.48 -11.86 -5.25
N MET A 59 3.39 -11.64 -5.97
CA MET A 59 3.36 -11.77 -7.44
C MET A 59 3.90 -10.54 -8.16
N SER A 60 3.74 -9.35 -7.57
CA SER A 60 4.04 -8.07 -8.21
C SER A 60 5.49 -7.60 -8.03
N SER A 61 6.29 -8.21 -7.16
CA SER A 61 7.54 -7.58 -6.74
C SER A 61 8.78 -8.42 -7.00
N ALA A 62 9.66 -7.85 -7.82
CA ALA A 62 11.10 -8.06 -7.72
C ALA A 62 11.73 -7.16 -6.62
N TYR A 63 10.92 -6.40 -5.86
CA TYR A 63 11.36 -5.19 -5.15
C TYR A 63 10.71 -4.88 -3.78
N ILE A 64 9.67 -5.58 -3.34
CA ILE A 64 9.05 -5.39 -2.01
C ILE A 64 9.79 -6.23 -0.98
N PHE A 65 10.29 -5.57 0.07
CA PHE A 65 10.97 -6.23 1.17
C PHE A 65 9.96 -6.73 2.21
N ILE A 66 9.72 -8.03 2.25
CA ILE A 66 8.95 -8.68 3.32
C ILE A 66 9.95 -9.08 4.41
N PRO A 67 9.82 -8.59 5.66
CA PRO A 67 10.73 -8.98 6.74
C PRO A 67 10.62 -10.49 7.01
N GLN A 68 11.75 -11.19 6.92
CA GLN A 68 11.85 -12.64 7.15
C GLN A 68 12.64 -12.98 8.43
N SER A 69 13.06 -11.95 9.15
CA SER A 69 14.09 -12.06 10.18
C SER A 69 13.63 -12.65 11.49
N ASN A 70 12.40 -12.34 11.91
CA ASN A 70 11.74 -13.00 13.01
C ASN A 70 10.21 -12.83 12.92
N ILE A 71 9.46 -13.74 13.55
CA ILE A 71 7.99 -13.74 13.57
C ILE A 71 7.43 -12.40 14.12
N PRO A 72 7.98 -11.80 15.20
CA PRO A 72 7.51 -10.50 15.68
C PRO A 72 7.66 -9.35 14.68
N ALA A 73 8.77 -9.27 13.94
CA ALA A 73 9.01 -8.24 12.93
C ALA A 73 8.04 -8.39 11.76
N PHE A 74 7.81 -9.63 11.32
CA PHE A 74 6.80 -9.94 10.30
C PHE A 74 5.38 -9.59 10.77
N ALA A 75 5.02 -9.97 11.99
CA ALA A 75 3.72 -9.62 12.57
C ALA A 75 3.54 -8.11 12.72
N THR A 76 4.56 -7.40 13.19
CA THR A 76 4.53 -5.94 13.35
C THR A 76 4.39 -5.24 12.01
N PHE A 77 5.11 -5.70 10.99
CA PHE A 77 4.97 -5.21 9.62
C PHE A 77 3.55 -5.36 9.08
N ILE A 78 2.94 -6.55 9.25
CA ILE A 78 1.53 -6.77 8.86
C ILE A 78 0.59 -5.85 9.65
N VAL A 79 0.79 -5.71 10.96
CA VAL A 79 -0.07 -4.88 11.82
C VAL A 79 0.01 -3.40 11.42
N ILE A 80 1.22 -2.88 11.14
CA ILE A 80 1.40 -1.50 10.68
C ILE A 80 0.69 -1.29 9.34
N GLN A 81 0.90 -2.19 8.38
CA GLN A 81 0.23 -2.09 7.09
C GLN A 81 -1.29 -2.13 7.22
N LEU A 82 -1.83 -3.03 8.03
CA LEU A 82 -3.27 -3.12 8.30
C LEU A 82 -3.79 -1.85 8.98
N ALA A 83 -3.06 -1.31 9.95
CA ALA A 83 -3.42 -0.08 10.63
C ALA A 83 -3.50 1.09 9.65
N MET A 84 -2.53 1.22 8.74
CA MET A 84 -2.53 2.26 7.71
C MET A 84 -3.68 2.07 6.71
N ALA A 85 -3.95 0.85 6.26
CA ALA A 85 -5.07 0.57 5.37
C ALA A 85 -6.43 0.89 6.01
N VAL A 86 -6.63 0.50 7.28
CA VAL A 86 -7.84 0.83 8.05
C VAL A 86 -7.96 2.34 8.24
N LEU A 87 -6.87 3.02 8.52
CA LEU A 87 -6.84 4.46 8.73
C LEU A 87 -7.25 5.22 7.47
N VAL A 88 -6.66 4.89 6.32
CA VAL A 88 -6.94 5.54 5.04
C VAL A 88 -8.33 5.17 4.49
N LEU A 89 -8.73 3.90 4.54
CA LEU A 89 -9.95 3.44 3.86
C LEU A 89 -11.21 3.48 4.72
N LEU A 90 -11.07 3.51 6.05
CA LEU A 90 -12.21 3.53 6.96
C LEU A 90 -12.20 4.76 7.87
N ILE A 91 -11.13 5.01 8.62
CA ILE A 91 -11.14 6.07 9.65
C ILE A 91 -11.31 7.46 9.04
N TYR A 92 -10.47 7.83 8.06
CA TYR A 92 -10.57 9.13 7.40
C TYR A 92 -11.94 9.42 6.77
N PRO A 93 -12.54 8.54 5.96
CA PRO A 93 -13.87 8.81 5.43
C PRO A 93 -14.93 8.91 6.54
N PHE A 94 -14.84 8.13 7.62
CA PHE A 94 -15.77 8.30 8.75
C PHE A 94 -15.70 9.70 9.38
N ILE A 95 -14.49 10.20 9.63
CA ILE A 95 -14.29 11.54 10.20
C ILE A 95 -14.87 12.59 9.26
N ILE A 96 -14.55 12.51 7.96
CA ILE A 96 -15.05 13.46 6.96
C ILE A 96 -16.59 13.43 6.91
N ILE A 97 -17.20 12.24 6.88
CA ILE A 97 -18.66 12.09 6.85
C ILE A 97 -19.30 12.71 8.10
N ILE A 98 -18.75 12.46 9.28
CA ILE A 98 -19.29 12.98 10.55
C ILE A 98 -19.23 14.51 10.55
N VAL A 99 -18.08 15.09 10.20
CA VAL A 99 -17.89 16.55 10.14
C VAL A 99 -18.81 17.17 9.08
N PHE A 100 -18.84 16.59 7.88
CA PHE A 100 -19.70 17.04 6.79
C PHE A 100 -21.18 17.05 7.18
N ASN A 101 -21.67 15.97 7.79
CA ASN A 101 -23.05 15.87 8.26
C ASN A 101 -23.35 16.86 9.40
N TYR A 102 -22.38 17.12 10.29
CA TYR A 102 -22.54 18.07 11.37
C TYR A 102 -22.69 19.51 10.85
N ILE A 103 -21.86 19.90 9.88
CA ILE A 103 -21.98 21.20 9.18
C ILE A 103 -23.31 21.25 8.43
N GLY A 104 -23.65 20.20 7.69
CA GLY A 104 -24.89 20.11 6.90
C GLY A 104 -26.16 20.19 7.74
N TYR A 105 -26.14 19.71 8.99
CA TYR A 105 -27.25 19.85 9.93
C TYR A 105 -27.46 21.30 10.41
N ARG A 106 -26.39 22.10 10.51
CA ARG A 106 -26.46 23.49 10.98
C ARG A 106 -26.83 24.50 9.89
N LEU A 107 -26.83 24.11 8.61
CA LEU A 107 -27.22 24.99 7.52
C LEU A 107 -28.75 25.08 7.41
N PRO A 108 -29.34 26.30 7.31
CA PRO A 108 -30.78 26.47 7.21
C PRO A 108 -31.37 25.74 5.99
N PHE A 109 -32.53 25.11 6.17
CA PHE A 109 -33.18 24.18 5.25
C PHE A 109 -33.17 24.62 3.78
N ILE A 110 -32.34 23.95 2.96
CA ILE A 110 -32.45 23.95 1.50
C ILE A 110 -33.50 22.89 1.10
N VAL A 111 -34.32 23.19 0.10
CA VAL A 111 -35.41 22.35 -0.42
C VAL A 111 -34.99 20.86 -0.54
N PRO A 112 -35.68 19.91 0.10
CA PRO A 112 -35.24 18.51 0.26
C PRO A 112 -34.94 17.74 -1.04
N GLN A 113 -35.50 18.17 -2.17
CA GLN A 113 -35.34 17.51 -3.47
C GLN A 113 -34.07 17.97 -4.23
N VAL A 114 -33.68 19.24 -4.08
CA VAL A 114 -32.43 19.78 -4.65
C VAL A 114 -31.24 19.49 -3.74
N PHE A 115 -31.51 19.27 -2.45
CA PHE A 115 -30.49 19.03 -1.42
C PHE A 115 -29.63 17.78 -1.66
N LEU A 116 -30.21 16.69 -2.17
CA LEU A 116 -29.47 15.43 -2.31
C LEU A 116 -28.32 15.47 -3.35
N PRO A 117 -28.55 15.89 -4.61
CA PRO A 117 -27.47 15.98 -5.59
C PRO A 117 -26.39 16.99 -5.16
N VAL A 118 -26.79 18.15 -4.63
CA VAL A 118 -25.85 19.17 -4.13
C VAL A 118 -25.00 18.60 -2.99
N LYS A 119 -25.62 17.90 -2.04
CA LYS A 119 -24.93 17.25 -0.93
C LYS A 119 -23.93 16.20 -1.42
N LEU A 120 -24.29 15.41 -2.42
CA LEU A 120 -23.39 14.42 -3.01
C LEU A 120 -22.19 15.06 -3.70
N THR A 121 -22.42 16.12 -4.48
CA THR A 121 -21.34 16.86 -5.14
C THR A 121 -20.41 17.50 -4.12
N LEU A 122 -20.94 18.13 -3.07
CA LEU A 122 -20.12 18.70 -2.00
C LEU A 122 -19.33 17.63 -1.23
N LEU A 123 -19.94 16.48 -0.95
CA LEU A 123 -19.26 15.36 -0.30
C LEU A 123 -18.12 14.81 -1.18
N LEU A 124 -18.37 14.64 -2.48
CA LEU A 124 -17.36 14.23 -3.47
C LEU A 124 -16.18 15.21 -3.52
N LEU A 125 -16.47 16.51 -3.58
CA LEU A 125 -15.44 17.56 -3.56
C LEU A 125 -14.65 17.55 -2.24
N THR A 126 -15.33 17.31 -1.12
CA THR A 126 -14.67 17.22 0.20
C THR A 126 -13.75 16.00 0.28
N PHE A 127 -14.20 14.83 -0.20
CA PHE A 127 -13.38 13.62 -0.28
C PHE A 127 -12.15 13.83 -1.17
N TYR A 128 -12.34 14.35 -2.37
CA TYR A 128 -11.25 14.62 -3.30
C TYR A 128 -10.26 15.65 -2.74
N GLY A 129 -10.76 16.78 -2.23
CA GLY A 129 -9.94 17.85 -1.66
C GLY A 129 -9.09 17.37 -0.48
N PHE A 130 -9.64 16.51 0.38
CA PHE A 130 -8.89 15.93 1.50
C PHE A 130 -7.76 14.98 1.05
N ILE A 131 -8.04 14.09 0.10
CA ILE A 131 -7.02 13.19 -0.46
C ILE A 131 -5.91 13.98 -1.15
N HIS A 132 -6.29 14.98 -1.95
CA HIS A 132 -5.34 15.85 -2.64
C HIS A 132 -4.46 16.64 -1.66
N TYR A 133 -5.02 17.10 -0.53
CA TYR A 133 -4.27 17.80 0.51
C TYR A 133 -3.25 16.90 1.23
N ILE A 134 -3.63 15.66 1.55
CA ILE A 134 -2.73 14.72 2.25
C ILE A 134 -1.63 14.19 1.33
N SER A 135 -1.89 14.11 0.03
CA SER A 135 -1.02 13.42 -0.92
C SER A 135 -0.92 14.18 -2.26
N PRO A 136 -0.41 15.43 -2.27
CA PRO A 136 -0.46 16.30 -3.46
C PRO A 136 0.38 15.79 -4.64
N THR A 137 1.47 15.05 -4.39
CA THR A 137 2.44 14.65 -5.43
C THR A 137 2.81 13.16 -5.42
N THR A 138 2.43 12.41 -4.38
CA THR A 138 2.89 11.03 -4.16
C THR A 138 1.96 9.96 -4.74
N VAL A 139 0.69 10.27 -4.99
CA VAL A 139 -0.33 9.29 -5.45
C VAL A 139 -0.91 9.74 -6.78
N GLN A 140 -1.00 8.82 -7.75
CA GLN A 140 -1.53 9.15 -9.08
C GLN A 140 -3.00 9.58 -9.02
N ILE A 141 -3.42 10.50 -9.88
CA ILE A 141 -4.83 10.98 -9.92
C ILE A 141 -5.80 9.81 -10.10
N SER A 142 -5.43 8.80 -10.88
CA SER A 142 -6.23 7.58 -11.11
C SER A 142 -6.50 6.79 -9.81
N GLU A 143 -5.53 6.75 -8.90
CA GLU A 143 -5.62 6.09 -7.59
C GLU A 143 -6.43 6.95 -6.61
N GLN A 144 -6.23 8.27 -6.63
CA GLN A 144 -7.02 9.21 -5.85
C GLN A 144 -8.53 9.07 -6.17
N LEU A 145 -8.89 9.00 -7.45
CA LEU A 145 -10.28 8.80 -7.88
C LEU A 145 -10.85 7.44 -7.44
N GLN A 146 -10.03 6.38 -7.42
CA GLN A 146 -10.46 5.07 -6.91
C GLN A 146 -10.77 5.14 -5.41
N ILE A 147 -9.93 5.81 -4.61
CA ILE A 147 -10.18 6.01 -3.17
C ILE A 147 -11.46 6.81 -2.94
N VAL A 148 -11.67 7.90 -3.69
CA VAL A 148 -12.93 8.69 -3.64
C VAL A 148 -14.14 7.79 -3.93
N PHE A 149 -14.06 6.93 -4.93
CA PHE A 149 -15.16 6.03 -5.29
C PHE A 149 -15.46 5.01 -4.18
N VAL A 150 -14.44 4.49 -3.50
CA VAL A 150 -14.61 3.64 -2.32
C VAL A 150 -15.26 4.41 -1.17
N TRP A 151 -14.82 5.63 -0.88
CA TRP A 151 -15.39 6.46 0.18
C TRP A 151 -16.85 6.82 -0.10
N CYS A 152 -17.21 7.08 -1.36
CA CYS A 152 -18.60 7.24 -1.76
C CYS A 152 -19.40 5.98 -1.51
N THR A 153 -18.91 4.83 -1.97
CA THR A 153 -19.62 3.56 -1.80
C THR A 153 -19.79 3.20 -0.32
N LEU A 154 -18.79 3.50 0.52
CA LEU A 154 -18.87 3.40 1.99
C LEU A 154 -20.02 4.27 2.53
N TYR A 155 -20.09 5.54 2.13
CA TYR A 155 -21.16 6.42 2.57
C TYR A 155 -22.55 5.88 2.18
N PHE A 156 -22.71 5.36 0.96
CA PHE A 156 -23.96 4.71 0.53
C PHE A 156 -24.29 3.48 1.37
N MET A 157 -23.28 2.66 1.70
CA MET A 157 -23.43 1.50 2.58
C MET A 157 -23.88 1.90 4.00
N LEU A 158 -23.28 2.95 4.56
CA LEU A 158 -23.65 3.48 5.87
C LEU A 158 -25.09 4.01 5.88
N MET A 159 -25.48 4.73 4.83
CA MET A 159 -26.86 5.21 4.68
C MET A 159 -27.85 4.06 4.56
N ASN A 160 -27.50 2.99 3.83
CA ASN A 160 -28.30 1.76 3.76
C ASN A 160 -28.52 1.13 5.14
N PHE A 161 -27.46 1.03 5.95
CA PHE A 161 -27.55 0.49 7.31
C PHE A 161 -28.39 1.38 8.23
N TYR A 162 -28.23 2.70 8.12
CA TYR A 162 -29.03 3.65 8.87
C TYR A 162 -30.53 3.54 8.54
N LEU A 163 -30.88 3.48 7.26
CA LEU A 163 -32.28 3.32 6.85
C LEU A 163 -32.86 1.96 7.28
N ALA A 164 -32.06 0.89 7.27
CA ALA A 164 -32.49 -0.40 7.80
C ALA A 164 -32.76 -0.34 9.31
N TYR A 165 -31.87 0.30 10.06
CA TYR A 165 -31.99 0.54 11.49
C TYR A 165 -33.24 1.36 11.84
N LYS A 166 -33.47 2.47 11.13
CA LYS A 166 -34.65 3.34 11.31
C LYS A 166 -35.98 2.60 11.12
N HIS A 167 -36.01 1.58 10.27
CA HIS A 167 -37.20 0.76 10.03
C HIS A 167 -37.28 -0.50 10.90
N HIS A 168 -36.42 -0.63 11.93
CA HIS A 168 -36.31 -1.83 12.78
C HIS A 168 -36.16 -3.14 11.98
N ARG A 169 -35.58 -3.07 10.79
CA ARG A 169 -35.34 -4.25 9.95
C ARG A 169 -33.95 -4.81 10.24
N HIS A 170 -33.84 -6.13 10.24
CA HIS A 170 -32.54 -6.78 10.35
C HIS A 170 -31.62 -6.28 9.22
N PRO A 171 -30.36 -5.89 9.50
CA PRO A 171 -29.46 -5.30 8.52
C PRO A 171 -29.12 -6.21 7.34
N LEU A 172 -29.37 -7.52 7.45
CA LEU A 172 -29.26 -8.51 6.36
C LEU A 172 -30.55 -8.71 5.55
N LYS A 173 -31.72 -8.30 6.06
CA LYS A 173 -33.01 -8.35 5.33
C LYS A 173 -33.16 -7.11 4.46
N GLN A 174 -32.30 -7.00 3.45
CA GLN A 174 -32.24 -5.86 2.54
C GLN A 174 -32.97 -6.14 1.22
N SER A 175 -33.43 -5.08 0.55
CA SER A 175 -33.91 -5.19 -0.84
C SER A 175 -32.73 -5.50 -1.77
N GLY A 176 -32.98 -6.17 -2.90
CA GLY A 176 -31.91 -6.56 -3.84
C GLY A 176 -31.02 -5.39 -4.31
N PHE A 177 -31.56 -4.16 -4.39
CA PHE A 177 -30.78 -2.96 -4.70
C PHE A 177 -29.76 -2.60 -3.59
N ARG A 178 -30.14 -2.72 -2.31
CA ARG A 178 -29.25 -2.41 -1.19
C ARG A 178 -28.17 -3.50 -1.02
N ALA A 179 -28.51 -4.76 -1.28
CA ALA A 179 -27.54 -5.86 -1.34
C ALA A 179 -26.50 -5.67 -2.46
N LEU A 180 -26.92 -5.19 -3.64
CA LEU A 180 -26.02 -4.86 -4.74
C LEU A 180 -24.95 -3.83 -4.33
N ILE A 181 -25.34 -2.79 -3.58
CA ILE A 181 -24.40 -1.76 -3.10
C ILE A 181 -23.32 -2.37 -2.20
N ALA A 182 -23.67 -3.32 -1.32
CA ALA A 182 -22.72 -4.00 -0.47
C ALA A 182 -21.73 -4.86 -1.28
N VAL A 183 -22.21 -5.61 -2.28
CA VAL A 183 -21.34 -6.40 -3.16
C VAL A 183 -20.37 -5.50 -3.94
N VAL A 184 -20.89 -4.40 -4.50
CA VAL A 184 -20.08 -3.41 -5.22
C VAL A 184 -19.01 -2.81 -4.31
N PHE A 185 -19.34 -2.50 -3.05
CA PHE A 185 -18.37 -2.02 -2.07
C PHE A 185 -17.20 -3.00 -1.86
N PHE A 186 -17.49 -4.28 -1.62
CA PHE A 186 -16.45 -5.28 -1.38
C PHE A 186 -15.57 -5.53 -2.61
N ILE A 187 -16.12 -5.45 -3.82
CA ILE A 187 -15.34 -5.55 -5.05
C ILE A 187 -14.41 -4.34 -5.17
N LEU A 188 -14.95 -3.13 -4.95
CA LEU A 188 -14.20 -1.89 -5.15
C LEU A 188 -13.13 -1.64 -4.11
N ILE A 189 -13.31 -2.10 -2.87
CA ILE A 189 -12.31 -1.89 -1.80
C ILE A 189 -11.05 -2.73 -2.03
N SER A 190 -11.13 -3.87 -2.72
CA SER A 190 -10.03 -4.82 -2.88
C SER A 190 -8.76 -4.21 -3.51
N LYS A 191 -8.93 -3.45 -4.60
CA LYS A 191 -7.82 -2.82 -5.34
C LYS A 191 -7.14 -1.69 -4.54
N PRO A 192 -7.84 -0.65 -4.05
CA PRO A 192 -7.21 0.39 -3.24
C PRO A 192 -6.69 -0.15 -1.91
N PHE A 193 -7.30 -1.17 -1.31
CA PHE A 193 -6.73 -1.85 -0.15
C PHE A 193 -5.35 -2.44 -0.48
N SER A 194 -5.25 -3.18 -1.59
CA SER A 194 -3.97 -3.73 -2.04
C SER A 194 -2.95 -2.64 -2.38
N ALA A 195 -3.39 -1.53 -2.99
CA ALA A 195 -2.54 -0.39 -3.33
C ALA A 195 -1.99 0.33 -2.10
N VAL A 196 -2.84 0.60 -1.08
CA VAL A 196 -2.37 1.21 0.17
C VAL A 196 -1.34 0.32 0.86
N LEU A 197 -1.55 -1.00 0.88
CA LEU A 197 -0.58 -1.92 1.45
C LEU A 197 0.73 -1.94 0.65
N TYR A 198 0.65 -1.96 -0.68
CA TYR A 198 1.83 -1.89 -1.56
C TYR A 198 2.64 -0.61 -1.31
N HIS A 199 2.02 0.57 -1.34
CA HIS A 199 2.73 1.84 -1.11
C HIS A 199 3.23 1.97 0.32
N THR A 200 2.49 1.48 1.31
CA THR A 200 2.97 1.44 2.70
C THR A 200 4.22 0.57 2.80
N SER A 201 4.24 -0.57 2.11
CA SER A 201 5.42 -1.44 2.06
C SER A 201 6.59 -0.81 1.33
N GLU A 202 6.34 -0.06 0.24
CA GLU A 202 7.36 0.69 -0.48
C GLU A 202 7.95 1.80 0.39
N HIS A 203 7.12 2.55 1.12
CA HIS A 203 7.58 3.60 2.02
C HIS A 203 8.31 3.10 3.27
N ILE A 204 7.98 1.90 3.76
CA ILE A 204 8.73 1.24 4.84
C ILE A 204 10.09 0.72 4.32
N SER A 205 10.23 0.49 3.02
CA SER A 205 11.47 0.09 2.37
C SER A 205 12.28 1.34 1.97
N TYR A 206 13.15 1.80 2.85
CA TYR A 206 14.02 2.94 2.55
C TYR A 206 15.17 2.51 1.63
N LEU A 207 15.27 3.12 0.45
CA LEU A 207 16.42 2.96 -0.43
C LEU A 207 17.45 4.05 -0.10
N GLU A 208 18.58 3.67 0.47
CA GLU A 208 19.77 4.52 0.53
C GLU A 208 20.65 4.25 -0.70
N ILE A 209 20.98 5.33 -1.41
CA ILE A 209 21.85 5.29 -2.59
C ILE A 209 23.25 5.74 -2.18
N ASN A 210 24.25 4.93 -2.52
CA ASN A 210 25.68 5.20 -2.27
C ASN A 210 26.04 5.35 -0.78
N ALA A 211 25.33 4.66 0.10
CA ALA A 211 25.68 4.61 1.51
C ALA A 211 27.01 3.87 1.75
N LYS A 212 27.82 4.39 2.67
CA LYS A 212 29.00 3.69 3.20
C LYS A 212 28.52 2.65 4.20
N GLN A 213 28.53 1.38 3.82
CA GLN A 213 28.09 0.28 4.68
C GLN A 213 29.23 -0.67 5.00
N PHE A 214 29.45 -0.89 6.29
CA PHE A 214 30.32 -1.96 6.74
C PHE A 214 29.57 -3.29 6.73
N ILE A 215 30.18 -4.32 6.14
CA ILE A 215 29.69 -5.69 6.21
C ILE A 215 30.73 -6.63 6.84
N PRO A 216 30.30 -7.64 7.63
CA PRO A 216 31.22 -8.60 8.24
C PRO A 216 32.03 -9.40 7.21
N LEU A 217 33.17 -9.94 7.65
CA LEU A 217 34.11 -10.70 6.81
C LEU A 217 33.45 -11.84 6.01
N THR A 218 32.50 -12.56 6.60
CA THR A 218 31.76 -13.65 5.93
C THR A 218 30.94 -13.12 4.75
N SER A 219 30.11 -12.11 4.98
CA SER A 219 29.32 -11.43 3.95
C SER A 219 30.19 -10.80 2.87
N CYS A 220 31.33 -10.22 3.28
CA CYS A 220 32.28 -9.61 2.35
C CYS A 220 32.87 -10.65 1.38
N LYS A 221 33.25 -11.82 1.90
CA LYS A 221 33.73 -12.92 1.04
C LYS A 221 32.64 -13.37 0.07
N LEU A 222 31.40 -13.55 0.55
CA LEU A 222 30.29 -14.01 -0.27
C LEU A 222 29.95 -13.04 -1.41
N ILE A 223 29.92 -11.73 -1.13
CA ILE A 223 29.59 -10.72 -2.16
C ILE A 223 30.73 -10.54 -3.19
N SER A 224 31.96 -10.86 -2.79
CA SER A 224 33.16 -10.81 -3.63
C SER A 224 33.39 -12.05 -4.50
N GLY A 225 32.42 -12.95 -4.59
CA GLY A 225 32.51 -14.17 -5.39
C GLY A 225 32.93 -13.92 -6.84
N ALA A 226 33.55 -14.91 -7.49
CA ALA A 226 33.97 -14.77 -8.89
C ALA A 226 32.75 -14.70 -9.84
N ILE A 227 32.87 -13.91 -10.91
CA ILE A 227 31.95 -14.00 -12.06
C ILE A 227 32.39 -15.23 -12.89
N PRO A 228 31.47 -16.14 -13.28
CA PRO A 228 31.80 -17.30 -14.10
C PRO A 228 32.57 -16.90 -15.36
N GLY A 229 33.70 -17.57 -15.64
CA GLY A 229 34.52 -17.31 -16.83
C GLY A 229 35.36 -16.03 -16.79
N VAL A 230 35.34 -15.26 -15.70
CA VAL A 230 36.14 -14.03 -15.53
C VAL A 230 37.20 -14.23 -14.44
N SER A 231 38.46 -13.93 -14.76
CA SER A 231 39.56 -13.98 -13.77
C SER A 231 39.31 -12.99 -12.62
N GLN A 232 39.60 -13.39 -11.38
CA GLN A 232 39.51 -12.54 -10.19
C GLN A 232 40.45 -11.33 -10.24
N THR A 233 41.53 -11.39 -11.02
CA THR A 233 42.48 -10.28 -11.22
C THR A 233 42.04 -9.28 -12.29
N ASN A 234 40.87 -9.49 -12.91
CA ASN A 234 40.40 -8.62 -13.98
C ASN A 234 40.10 -7.21 -13.44
N SER A 235 40.68 -6.19 -14.09
CA SER A 235 40.46 -4.78 -13.75
C SER A 235 39.04 -4.30 -14.00
N ASN A 236 38.19 -5.06 -14.69
CA ASN A 236 36.77 -4.75 -14.83
C ASN A 236 35.94 -5.17 -13.60
N LEU A 237 36.50 -5.92 -12.65
CA LEU A 237 35.78 -6.34 -11.45
C LEU A 237 35.77 -5.25 -10.37
N THR A 238 34.58 -4.90 -9.90
CA THR A 238 34.36 -3.85 -8.88
C THR A 238 35.14 -4.12 -7.58
N ILE A 239 35.35 -5.38 -7.22
CA ILE A 239 36.09 -5.78 -6.00
C ILE A 239 37.57 -5.37 -6.01
N ASN A 240 38.12 -5.04 -7.19
CA ASN A 240 39.51 -4.65 -7.36
C ASN A 240 39.69 -3.12 -7.29
N HIS A 241 38.62 -2.38 -7.04
CA HIS A 241 38.62 -0.91 -7.00
C HIS A 241 38.21 -0.41 -5.60
N PRO A 242 39.12 0.26 -4.88
CA PRO A 242 38.86 0.70 -3.50
C PRO A 242 37.76 1.76 -3.40
N GLU A 243 37.48 2.47 -4.48
CA GLU A 243 36.37 3.43 -4.58
C GLU A 243 34.97 2.79 -4.50
N TYR A 244 34.88 1.46 -4.65
CA TYR A 244 33.64 0.69 -4.54
C TYR A 244 33.67 -0.36 -3.41
N LEU A 245 34.85 -0.86 -3.04
CA LEU A 245 35.03 -1.81 -1.94
C LEU A 245 36.39 -1.63 -1.27
N GLU A 246 36.38 -1.28 0.02
CA GLU A 246 37.58 -1.18 0.86
C GLU A 246 37.60 -2.33 1.87
N ARG A 247 38.66 -3.14 1.85
CA ARG A 247 38.83 -4.23 2.82
C ARG A 247 39.34 -3.67 4.15
N ALA A 248 38.76 -4.17 5.25
CA ALA A 248 39.18 -3.87 6.61
C ALA A 248 39.44 -5.18 7.37
N ASP A 249 40.10 -5.11 8.53
CA ASP A 249 40.55 -6.31 9.26
C ASP A 249 39.40 -7.27 9.61
N ASN A 250 38.20 -6.74 9.87
CA ASN A 250 37.03 -7.52 10.27
C ASN A 250 35.92 -7.58 9.20
N GLY A 251 36.16 -7.13 7.97
CA GLY A 251 35.12 -7.02 6.96
C GLY A 251 35.49 -6.19 5.73
N CYS A 252 34.48 -5.57 5.11
CA CYS A 252 34.73 -4.53 4.12
C CYS A 252 33.69 -3.43 4.18
N TYR A 253 34.12 -2.23 3.77
CA TYR A 253 33.23 -1.11 3.47
C TYR A 253 32.85 -1.17 2.00
N LEU A 254 31.55 -1.10 1.76
CA LEU A 254 30.96 -1.05 0.43
C LEU A 254 30.58 0.39 0.09
N TYR A 255 30.90 0.81 -1.13
CA TYR A 255 30.66 2.15 -1.67
C TYR A 255 29.98 2.08 -3.04
N GLY A 256 29.18 3.09 -3.38
CA GLY A 256 28.52 3.14 -4.70
C GLY A 256 27.39 2.12 -4.89
N ASN A 257 26.85 1.57 -3.79
CA ASN A 257 25.83 0.53 -3.82
C ASN A 257 24.46 1.08 -3.47
N THR A 258 23.43 0.36 -3.89
CA THR A 258 22.07 0.59 -3.41
C THR A 258 21.80 -0.32 -2.22
N ILE A 259 21.45 0.29 -1.09
CA ILE A 259 21.07 -0.39 0.14
C ILE A 259 19.59 -0.16 0.34
N ARG A 260 18.83 -1.24 0.49
CA ARG A 260 17.44 -1.16 0.92
C ARG A 260 17.38 -1.55 2.38
N LEU A 261 17.04 -0.60 3.23
CA LEU A 261 16.77 -0.82 4.63
C LEU A 261 15.29 -1.18 4.76
N GLY A 262 15.03 -2.37 5.27
CA GLY A 262 13.72 -2.87 5.62
C GLY A 262 13.38 -2.61 7.09
N PHE A 263 12.19 -3.07 7.47
CA PHE A 263 11.71 -3.01 8.85
C PHE A 263 12.61 -3.84 9.78
N ALA A 264 12.83 -3.37 11.01
CA ALA A 264 13.64 -4.04 12.05
C ALA A 264 15.13 -4.27 11.70
N SER A 265 15.76 -3.30 11.02
CA SER A 265 17.19 -3.32 10.66
C SER A 265 17.60 -4.42 9.68
N ASP A 266 16.63 -5.08 9.06
CA ASP A 266 16.89 -5.94 7.92
C ASP A 266 17.33 -5.09 6.72
N TYR A 267 18.23 -5.59 5.88
CA TYR A 267 18.69 -4.83 4.72
C TYR A 267 19.09 -5.70 3.54
N VAL A 268 18.98 -5.15 2.35
CA VAL A 268 19.44 -5.76 1.10
C VAL A 268 20.47 -4.85 0.45
N ILE A 269 21.64 -5.39 0.16
CA ILE A 269 22.66 -4.70 -0.64
C ILE A 269 22.67 -5.32 -2.03
N VAL A 270 22.51 -4.50 -3.06
CA VAL A 270 22.75 -4.91 -4.44
C VAL A 270 24.11 -4.36 -4.87
N PHE A 271 25.08 -5.25 -4.99
CA PHE A 271 26.46 -4.93 -5.37
C PHE A 271 26.70 -5.31 -6.83
N LYS A 272 27.09 -4.31 -7.65
CA LYS A 272 27.44 -4.55 -9.05
C LYS A 272 28.86 -5.10 -9.12
N LYS A 273 29.05 -6.27 -9.75
CA LYS A 273 30.35 -6.98 -9.75
C LYS A 273 31.28 -6.53 -10.87
N ASN A 274 30.76 -5.94 -11.94
CA ASN A 274 31.53 -5.46 -13.09
C ASN A 274 31.32 -3.95 -13.33
N LEU A 275 32.40 -3.21 -13.65
CA LEU A 275 32.33 -1.77 -13.92
C LEU A 275 31.68 -1.48 -15.27
N LYS A 276 32.17 -2.14 -16.32
CA LYS A 276 31.64 -2.09 -17.69
C LYS A 276 30.97 -3.41 -18.04
N SER A 277 29.91 -3.35 -18.84
CA SER A 277 29.19 -4.54 -19.31
C SER A 277 30.12 -5.54 -19.98
N ILE A 278 29.90 -6.82 -19.75
CA ILE A 278 30.68 -7.91 -20.33
C ILE A 278 29.91 -8.43 -21.55
N SER A 279 30.60 -8.69 -22.64
CA SER A 279 30.01 -9.28 -23.85
C SER A 279 29.97 -10.80 -23.70
N GLU A 280 28.77 -11.38 -23.66
CA GLU A 280 28.56 -12.82 -23.67
C GLU A 280 27.63 -13.20 -24.81
N SER A 281 28.11 -14.04 -25.73
CA SER A 281 27.31 -14.55 -26.87
C SER A 281 26.61 -13.45 -27.68
N GLY A 282 27.25 -12.28 -27.83
CA GLY A 282 26.71 -11.12 -28.56
C GLY A 282 25.81 -10.20 -27.74
N GLU A 283 25.48 -10.54 -26.49
CA GLU A 283 24.72 -9.68 -25.59
C GLU A 283 25.62 -9.00 -24.55
N GLN A 284 25.36 -7.72 -24.27
CA GLN A 284 26.02 -6.99 -23.19
C GLN A 284 25.29 -7.26 -21.86
N VAL A 285 26.02 -7.76 -20.86
CA VAL A 285 25.46 -8.14 -19.56
C VAL A 285 26.18 -7.51 -18.38
N ASN A 286 25.43 -7.30 -17.31
CA ASN A 286 25.93 -6.91 -16.00
C ASN A 286 25.62 -8.01 -14.98
N TYR A 287 26.55 -8.21 -14.06
CA TYR A 287 26.49 -9.17 -12.98
C TYR A 287 26.34 -8.45 -11.65
N TYR A 288 25.44 -8.94 -10.81
CA TYR A 288 25.19 -8.42 -9.49
C TYR A 288 25.29 -9.54 -8.46
N ALA A 289 25.71 -9.18 -7.25
CA ALA A 289 25.51 -9.97 -6.05
C ALA A 289 24.48 -9.25 -5.18
N ARG A 290 23.52 -9.99 -4.66
CA ARG A 290 22.52 -9.47 -3.72
C ARG A 290 22.75 -10.10 -2.35
N LEU A 291 23.11 -9.28 -1.39
CA LEU A 291 23.23 -9.66 0.02
C LEU A 291 21.92 -9.33 0.72
N ASN A 292 21.17 -10.33 1.16
CA ASN A 292 19.96 -10.17 1.96
C ASN A 292 20.29 -10.48 3.43
N CYS A 293 20.23 -9.47 4.29
CA CYS A 293 20.51 -9.58 5.71
C CYS A 293 19.24 -9.44 6.55
N TYR A 294 19.00 -10.44 7.39
CA TYR A 294 17.81 -10.57 8.23
C TYR A 294 18.23 -10.83 9.68
N SER A 295 17.95 -9.90 10.61
CA SER A 295 18.35 -10.02 12.03
C SER A 295 19.80 -10.47 12.23
N GLY A 296 20.73 -9.91 11.44
CA GLY A 296 22.16 -10.21 11.51
C GLY A 296 22.64 -11.46 10.75
N ASN A 297 21.73 -12.28 10.22
CA ASN A 297 22.06 -13.39 9.32
C ASN A 297 21.97 -12.94 7.86
N CYS A 298 23.04 -13.10 7.10
CA CYS A 298 23.09 -12.66 5.71
C CYS A 298 23.22 -13.82 4.73
N PHE A 299 22.46 -13.76 3.63
CA PHE A 299 22.48 -14.70 2.52
C PHE A 299 22.89 -13.96 1.25
N VAL A 300 23.69 -14.59 0.39
CA VAL A 300 24.08 -14.02 -0.89
C VAL A 300 23.46 -14.79 -2.03
N GLU A 301 22.68 -14.08 -2.85
CA GLU A 301 22.29 -14.48 -4.19
C GLU A 301 23.35 -13.92 -5.15
N ASP A 302 24.32 -14.76 -5.55
CA ASP A 302 25.43 -14.35 -6.40
C ASP A 302 25.15 -14.56 -7.89
N ASN A 303 25.89 -13.86 -8.75
CA ASN A 303 25.87 -13.99 -10.22
C ASN A 303 24.50 -13.74 -10.86
N ILE A 304 23.73 -12.78 -10.33
CA ILE A 304 22.48 -12.33 -10.92
C ILE A 304 22.81 -11.65 -12.27
N ARG A 305 22.52 -12.35 -13.38
CA ARG A 305 22.76 -11.90 -14.75
C ARG A 305 21.62 -11.01 -15.24
N ARG A 306 21.93 -9.79 -15.69
CA ARG A 306 20.96 -8.85 -16.30
C ARG A 306 21.51 -8.27 -17.60
N LYS A 307 20.62 -8.06 -18.59
CA LYS A 307 20.96 -7.39 -19.85
C LYS A 307 21.25 -5.90 -19.59
N ASN A 308 22.17 -5.30 -20.36
CA ASN A 308 22.68 -3.94 -20.12
C ASN A 308 21.60 -2.84 -20.09
N ASN A 309 20.47 -3.04 -20.78
CA ASN A 309 19.35 -2.09 -20.80
C ASN A 309 18.55 -2.05 -19.48
N LEU A 310 18.94 -2.85 -18.47
CA LEU A 310 18.30 -2.98 -17.17
C LEU A 310 19.36 -2.93 -16.05
N ASP A 311 20.13 -1.83 -15.97
CA ASP A 311 21.06 -1.63 -14.86
C ASP A 311 20.26 -1.28 -13.59
N LEU A 312 20.22 -2.23 -12.64
CA LEU A 312 19.47 -2.12 -11.39
C LEU A 312 19.91 -0.92 -10.55
N ASN A 313 21.19 -0.55 -10.59
CA ASN A 313 21.68 0.61 -9.86
C ASN A 313 21.29 1.90 -10.59
N ALA A 314 21.38 1.95 -11.92
CA ALA A 314 20.93 3.11 -12.69
C ALA A 314 19.42 3.35 -12.55
N GLU A 315 18.61 2.28 -12.57
CA GLU A 315 17.17 2.36 -12.35
C GLU A 315 16.84 2.83 -10.93
N ALA A 316 17.49 2.25 -9.92
CA ALA A 316 17.31 2.66 -8.53
C ALA A 316 17.77 4.11 -8.27
N ILE A 317 18.89 4.54 -8.87
CA ILE A 317 19.36 5.94 -8.83
C ILE A 317 18.38 6.89 -9.53
N SER A 318 17.79 6.46 -10.66
CA SER A 318 16.79 7.27 -11.37
C SER A 318 15.47 7.40 -10.61
N ARG A 319 15.14 6.44 -9.75
CA ARG A 319 13.91 6.41 -8.92
C ARG A 319 14.10 7.00 -7.52
N GLY A 320 15.34 7.07 -7.02
CA GLY A 320 15.71 7.70 -5.75
C GLY A 320 16.17 9.15 -5.88
N LYS A 321 15.74 9.82 -6.95
CA LYS A 321 15.65 11.27 -7.05
C LYS A 321 14.19 11.70 -7.04
#